data_AF-A0A4R6BHR2-F1
#
_entry.id   AF-A0A4R6BHR2-F1
#
_cell.length_a   1.000
_cell.length_b   1.000
_cell.length_c   1.000
_cell.angle_alpha   90.00
_cell.angle_beta   90.00
_cell.angle_gamma   90.00
#
_symmetry.space_group_name_H-M   'P 1'
#
loop_
_entity.id
_entity.type
_entity.pdbx_description
1 polymer ?
#
loop_
_entity_poly.entity_id
_entity_poly.type
_entity_poly.pdbx_seq_one_letter_code
_entity_poly.pdbx_strand_id
1 'polypeptide(L)'
;FLNWSTTGIADITAIALYTHYWSMFTSIPQWVLALVALAVVLAVNLISVKIFGEMEFWFAIVKVATLVGFMLIGIVLLATQHEVSGQTPGMGMITDHGGILPHGVMPVVLVMQGVIFSYAALELVGVAAGETAEPHKIVPR
;
A
#
# COMPACT_ATOMS: atom_id res chain seq x y z
N PHE A 1 14.83 5.74 14.19
CA PHE A 1 15.88 5.58 13.16
C PHE A 1 15.81 4.21 12.50
N LEU A 2 15.99 3.11 13.26
CA LEU A 2 15.99 1.74 12.70
C LEU A 2 14.69 1.37 11.94
N ASN A 3 13.52 1.71 12.49
CA ASN A 3 12.22 1.51 11.84
C ASN A 3 12.18 2.20 10.46
N TRP A 4 12.46 3.51 10.43
CA TRP A 4 12.46 4.33 9.20
C TRP A 4 13.44 3.83 8.13
N SER A 5 14.66 3.43 8.51
CA SER A 5 15.62 2.85 7.58
C SER A 5 15.14 1.52 7.00
N THR A 6 14.45 0.71 7.80
CA THR A 6 13.93 -0.60 7.37
C THR A 6 12.72 -0.44 6.45
N THR A 7 11.81 0.48 6.77
CA THR A 7 10.66 0.83 5.93
C THR A 7 11.10 1.35 4.56
N GLY A 8 12.12 2.22 4.50
CA GLY A 8 12.65 2.70 3.22
C GLY A 8 13.19 1.56 2.33
N ILE A 9 13.89 0.58 2.91
CA ILE A 9 14.35 -0.61 2.17
C ILE A 9 13.16 -1.46 1.69
N ALA A 10 12.13 -1.62 2.52
CA ALA A 10 10.92 -2.34 2.16
C ALA A 10 10.20 -1.68 0.96
N ASP A 11 10.06 -0.35 0.98
CA ASP A 11 9.42 0.41 -0.12
C ASP A 11 10.22 0.30 -1.43
N ILE A 12 11.55 0.41 -1.38
CA ILE A 12 12.41 0.25 -2.55
C ILE A 12 12.30 -1.17 -3.12
N THR A 13 12.25 -2.18 -2.24
CA THR A 13 12.08 -3.58 -2.64
C THR A 13 10.71 -3.79 -3.30
N ALA A 14 9.65 -3.18 -2.74
CA ALA A 14 8.32 -3.22 -3.33
C ALA A 14 8.31 -2.58 -4.73
N ILE A 15 8.95 -1.40 -4.92
CA ILE A 15 9.07 -0.76 -6.23
C ILE A 15 9.77 -1.67 -7.24
N ALA A 16 10.86 -2.33 -6.84
CA ALA A 16 11.58 -3.27 -7.70
C ALA A 16 10.72 -4.49 -8.09
N LEU A 17 9.94 -5.03 -7.15
CA LEU A 17 9.01 -6.13 -7.43
C LEU A 17 7.86 -5.67 -8.35
N TYR A 18 7.33 -4.46 -8.15
CA TYR A 18 6.27 -3.92 -9.00
C TYR A 18 6.73 -3.65 -10.43
N THR A 19 7.97 -3.18 -10.63
CA THR A 19 8.52 -2.94 -11.97
C THR A 19 8.66 -4.24 -12.77
N HIS A 20 8.91 -5.37 -12.11
CA HIS A 20 8.97 -6.69 -12.77
C HIS A 20 7.65 -7.15 -13.40
N TYR A 21 6.50 -6.60 -13.01
CA TYR A 21 5.22 -6.89 -13.66
C TYR A 21 5.15 -6.35 -15.10
N TRP A 22 5.98 -5.36 -15.45
CA TRP A 22 6.15 -4.93 -16.83
C TRP A 22 7.19 -5.80 -17.54
N SER A 23 6.78 -6.42 -18.65
CA SER A 23 7.60 -7.34 -19.45
C SER A 23 8.97 -6.78 -19.86
N MET A 24 9.08 -5.46 -20.01
CA MET A 24 10.32 -4.76 -20.33
C MET A 24 11.39 -4.88 -19.22
N PHE A 25 10.98 -4.98 -17.96
CA PHE A 25 11.89 -5.02 -16.81
C PHE A 25 12.06 -6.44 -16.25
N THR A 26 11.30 -7.43 -16.74
CA THR A 26 11.37 -8.81 -16.27
C THR A 26 12.75 -9.44 -16.43
N SER A 27 13.51 -9.01 -17.45
CA SER A 27 14.86 -9.53 -17.74
C SER A 27 15.96 -8.90 -16.88
N ILE A 28 15.66 -7.83 -16.14
CA ILE A 28 16.64 -7.08 -15.35
C ILE A 28 16.68 -7.63 -13.92
N PRO A 29 17.85 -7.86 -13.31
CA PRO A 29 17.91 -8.33 -11.93
C PRO A 29 17.26 -7.35 -10.94
N GLN A 30 16.46 -7.88 -10.00
CA GLN A 30 15.73 -7.09 -9.00
C GLN A 30 16.63 -6.11 -8.22
N TRP A 31 17.85 -6.50 -7.86
CA TRP A 31 18.77 -5.64 -7.10
C TRP A 31 19.18 -4.39 -7.89
N VAL A 32 19.26 -4.48 -9.22
CA VAL A 32 19.57 -3.33 -10.09
C VAL A 32 18.39 -2.35 -10.08
N LEU A 33 17.17 -2.86 -10.22
CA LEU A 33 15.95 -2.05 -10.16
C LEU A 33 15.80 -1.36 -8.80
N ALA A 34 16.08 -2.07 -7.72
CA ALA A 34 16.10 -1.50 -6.37
C ALA A 34 17.14 -0.38 -6.22
N LEU A 35 18.35 -0.58 -6.74
CA LEU A 35 19.42 0.43 -6.69
C LEU A 35 19.05 1.68 -7.50
N VAL A 36 18.47 1.50 -8.69
CA VAL A 36 17.99 2.61 -9.53
C VAL A 36 16.86 3.37 -8.82
N ALA A 37 15.88 2.68 -8.24
CA ALA A 37 14.80 3.31 -7.49
C ALA A 37 15.33 4.11 -6.30
N LEU A 38 16.29 3.56 -5.53
CA LEU A 38 16.96 4.27 -4.44
C LEU A 38 17.66 5.54 -4.95
N ALA A 39 18.40 5.44 -6.06
CA ALA A 39 19.12 6.59 -6.63
C ALA A 39 18.15 7.71 -7.07
N VAL A 40 17.01 7.35 -7.66
CA VAL A 40 15.96 8.31 -8.05
C VAL A 40 15.36 8.99 -6.82
N VAL A 41 14.98 8.23 -5.79
CA VAL A 41 14.42 8.79 -4.55
C VAL A 41 15.42 9.73 -3.90
N LEU A 42 16.69 9.34 -3.82
CA LEU A 42 17.76 10.19 -3.28
C LEU A 42 17.92 11.48 -4.09
N ALA A 43 17.92 11.41 -5.41
CA ALA A 43 18.04 12.58 -6.28
C ALA A 43 16.86 13.55 -6.09
N VAL A 44 15.63 13.04 -6.01
CA VAL A 44 14.44 13.86 -5.76
C VAL A 44 14.49 14.52 -4.38
N ASN A 45 14.95 13.78 -3.36
CA ASN A 45 15.10 14.30 -1.99
C ASN A 45 16.05 15.50 -1.93
N LEU A 46 17.09 15.53 -2.78
CA LEU A 46 18.07 16.61 -2.84
C LEU A 46 17.59 17.86 -3.60
N ILE A 47 16.63 17.73 -4.53
CA ILE A 47 16.31 18.80 -5.49
C ILE A 47 15.19 19.74 -5.03
N SER A 48 14.09 19.25 -4.43
CA SER A 48 13.01 20.17 -4.05
C SER A 48 11.99 19.59 -3.07
N VAL A 49 11.98 20.12 -1.85
CA VAL A 49 10.96 19.84 -0.83
C VAL A 49 9.58 20.39 -1.24
N LYS A 50 9.55 21.47 -2.05
CA LYS A 50 8.30 22.11 -2.47
C LYS A 50 7.54 21.28 -3.51
N ILE A 51 8.25 20.72 -4.49
CA ILE A 51 7.64 19.87 -5.53
C ILE A 51 7.13 18.56 -4.90
N PHE A 52 7.83 18.05 -3.89
CA PHE A 52 7.44 16.83 -3.19
C PHE A 52 6.04 16.94 -2.57
N GLY A 53 5.74 18.03 -1.85
CA GLY A 53 4.44 18.22 -1.23
C GLY A 53 3.28 18.35 -2.23
N GLU A 54 3.49 19.03 -3.36
CA GLU A 54 2.48 19.12 -4.42
C GLU A 54 2.24 17.74 -5.07
N MET A 55 3.30 17.00 -5.38
CA MET A 55 3.21 15.64 -5.96
C MET A 55 2.48 14.67 -5.02
N GLU A 56 2.76 14.73 -3.73
CA GLU A 56 2.11 13.89 -2.72
C GLU A 56 0.60 14.12 -2.68
N PHE A 57 0.16 15.39 -2.76
CA PHE A 57 -1.25 15.74 -2.82
C PHE A 57 -1.93 15.15 -4.07
N TRP A 58 -1.33 15.33 -5.25
CA TRP A 58 -1.86 14.78 -6.50
C TRP A 58 -1.93 13.24 -6.47
N PHE A 59 -0.88 12.57 -5.97
CA PHE A 59 -0.89 11.13 -5.84
C PHE A 59 -1.89 10.62 -4.79
N ALA A 60 -2.12 11.38 -3.71
CA ALA A 60 -3.13 11.04 -2.72
C ALA A 60 -4.54 11.03 -3.34
N ILE A 61 -4.87 12.01 -4.19
CA ILE A 61 -6.15 12.03 -4.94
C ILE A 61 -6.30 10.77 -5.79
N VAL A 62 -5.27 10.40 -6.56
CA VAL A 62 -5.30 9.19 -7.41
C VAL A 62 -5.50 7.93 -6.56
N LYS A 63 -4.80 7.82 -5.42
CA LYS A 63 -4.95 6.70 -4.49
C LYS A 63 -6.39 6.57 -3.99
N VAL A 64 -6.97 7.67 -3.49
CA VAL A 64 -8.34 7.68 -2.97
C VAL A 64 -9.35 7.34 -4.08
N ALA A 65 -9.22 7.97 -5.25
CA ALA A 65 -10.10 7.69 -6.38
C ALA A 65 -10.04 6.22 -6.81
N THR A 66 -8.85 5.62 -6.81
CA THR A 66 -8.66 4.20 -7.16
C THR A 66 -9.32 3.28 -6.12
N LEU A 67 -9.16 3.56 -4.83
CA LEU A 67 -9.80 2.78 -3.75
C LEU A 67 -11.32 2.86 -3.81
N VAL A 68 -11.87 4.07 -4.03
CA VAL A 68 -13.31 4.28 -4.18
C VAL A 68 -13.83 3.54 -5.41
N GLY A 69 -13.14 3.66 -6.56
CA GLY A 69 -13.51 2.95 -7.79
C GLY A 69 -13.50 1.42 -7.60
N PHE A 70 -12.44 0.88 -6.99
CA PHE A 70 -12.34 -0.54 -6.66
C PHE A 70 -13.49 -0.99 -5.75
N MET A 71 -13.82 -0.23 -4.71
CA MET A 71 -14.91 -0.53 -3.78
C MET A 71 -16.28 -0.53 -4.49
N LEU A 72 -16.54 0.47 -5.35
CA LEU A 72 -17.78 0.54 -6.13
C LEU A 72 -17.93 -0.65 -7.06
N ILE A 73 -16.87 -1.02 -7.79
CA ILE A 73 -16.86 -2.20 -8.67
C ILE A 73 -17.14 -3.46 -7.84
N GLY A 74 -16.46 -3.64 -6.70
CA GLY A 74 -16.70 -4.78 -5.81
C GLY A 74 -18.15 -4.88 -5.32
N ILE A 75 -18.75 -3.76 -4.91
CA ILE A 75 -20.15 -3.70 -4.48
C ILE A 75 -21.09 -4.06 -5.64
N VAL A 76 -20.85 -3.52 -6.84
CA VAL A 76 -21.67 -3.83 -8.03
C VAL A 76 -21.59 -5.31 -8.36
N LEU A 77 -20.39 -5.91 -8.36
CA LEU A 77 -20.20 -7.33 -8.64
C LEU A 77 -20.92 -8.21 -7.61
N LEU A 78 -20.87 -7.86 -6.32
CA LEU A 78 -21.60 -8.55 -5.26
C LEU A 78 -23.12 -8.40 -5.41
N ALA A 79 -23.61 -7.19 -5.71
CA ALA A 79 -25.04 -6.92 -5.82
C ALA A 79 -25.68 -7.54 -7.07
N THR A 80 -24.94 -7.59 -8.18
CA THR A 80 -25.40 -8.18 -9.45
C THR A 80 -25.15 -9.68 -9.54
N GLN A 81 -24.44 -10.27 -8.56
CA GLN A 81 -23.97 -11.66 -8.59
C GLN A 81 -23.31 -12.03 -9.91
N HIS A 82 -22.59 -11.08 -10.52
CA HIS A 82 -21.99 -11.31 -11.82
C HIS A 82 -20.85 -12.32 -11.68
N GLU A 83 -20.90 -13.42 -12.45
CA GLU A 83 -19.84 -14.42 -12.43
C GLU A 83 -18.49 -13.79 -12.85
N VAL A 84 -17.51 -13.93 -11.97
CA VAL A 84 -16.13 -13.51 -12.24
C VAL A 84 -15.29 -14.78 -12.24
N SER A 85 -14.69 -15.09 -13.40
CA SER A 85 -13.82 -16.27 -13.55
C SER A 85 -14.48 -17.60 -13.15
N GLY A 86 -15.79 -17.74 -13.41
CA GLY A 86 -16.56 -18.97 -13.12
C GLY A 86 -16.99 -19.14 -11.67
N GLN A 87 -16.85 -18.10 -10.84
CA GLN A 87 -17.35 -18.08 -9.46
C GLN A 87 -18.36 -16.96 -9.27
N THR A 88 -19.49 -17.26 -8.64
CA THR A 88 -20.50 -16.26 -8.28
C THR A 88 -20.09 -15.60 -6.95
N PRO A 89 -19.90 -14.26 -6.90
CA PRO A 89 -19.58 -13.56 -5.67
C PRO A 89 -20.71 -13.74 -4.62
N GLY A 90 -20.36 -14.17 -3.41
CA GLY A 90 -21.35 -14.37 -2.34
C GLY A 90 -20.82 -15.18 -1.15
N MET A 91 -21.73 -15.56 -0.23
CA MET A 91 -21.40 -16.32 0.98
C MET A 91 -20.78 -17.70 0.67
N GLY A 92 -21.13 -18.28 -0.50
CA GLY A 92 -20.51 -19.49 -1.05
C GLY A 92 -18.99 -19.40 -1.19
N MET A 93 -18.45 -18.21 -1.47
CA MET A 93 -17.00 -18.01 -1.54
C MET A 93 -16.30 -18.35 -0.21
N ILE A 94 -16.98 -18.16 0.93
CA ILE A 94 -16.44 -18.46 2.26
C ILE A 94 -16.73 -19.91 2.63
N THR A 95 -17.98 -20.37 2.45
CA THR A 95 -18.37 -21.73 2.87
C THR A 95 -17.74 -22.82 2.02
N ASP A 96 -17.63 -22.59 0.71
CA ASP A 96 -17.24 -23.63 -0.25
C ASP A 96 -15.71 -23.75 -0.38
N HIS A 97 -14.97 -22.77 0.19
CA HIS A 97 -13.51 -22.72 0.17
C HIS A 97 -12.87 -23.05 1.54
N GLY A 98 -13.59 -23.77 2.41
CA GLY A 98 -13.06 -24.23 3.70
C GLY A 98 -13.30 -23.30 4.89
N GLY A 99 -14.25 -22.35 4.77
CA GLY A 99 -14.70 -21.50 5.86
C GLY A 99 -13.81 -20.27 6.09
N ILE A 100 -13.83 -19.75 7.33
CA ILE A 100 -13.10 -18.52 7.70
C ILE A 100 -11.59 -18.77 7.85
N LEU A 101 -11.18 -20.01 8.17
CA LEU A 101 -9.79 -20.38 8.44
C LEU A 101 -9.38 -21.68 7.69
N PRO A 102 -9.44 -21.71 6.35
CA PRO A 102 -9.16 -22.91 5.57
C PRO A 102 -7.72 -23.39 5.69
N HIS A 103 -6.79 -22.46 5.95
CA HIS A 103 -5.36 -22.73 6.10
C HIS A 103 -4.88 -22.70 7.57
N GLY A 104 -5.81 -22.67 8.53
CA GLY A 104 -5.51 -22.62 9.97
C GLY A 104 -5.10 -21.24 10.49
N VAL A 105 -4.61 -21.21 11.73
CA VAL A 105 -4.29 -19.96 12.46
C VAL A 105 -2.92 -19.36 12.11
N MET A 106 -1.97 -20.19 11.65
CA MET A 106 -0.60 -19.72 11.37
C MET A 106 -0.55 -18.68 10.24
N PRO A 107 -1.26 -18.85 9.11
CA PRO A 107 -1.33 -17.81 8.08
C PRO A 107 -1.93 -16.50 8.56
N VAL A 108 -2.90 -16.54 9.48
CA VAL A 108 -3.48 -15.33 10.10
C VAL A 108 -2.38 -14.54 10.82
N VAL A 109 -1.58 -15.22 11.65
CA VAL A 109 -0.46 -14.57 12.38
C VAL A 109 0.58 -13.99 11.41
N LEU A 110 0.86 -14.66 10.29
CA LEU A 110 1.78 -14.16 9.27
C LEU A 110 1.24 -12.91 8.55
N VAL A 111 -0.03 -12.92 8.12
CA VAL A 111 -0.66 -11.78 7.44
C VAL A 111 -0.83 -10.59 8.38
N MET A 112 -1.10 -10.83 9.67
CA MET A 112 -1.20 -9.79 10.69
C MET A 112 0.06 -8.91 10.77
N GLN A 113 1.25 -9.46 10.52
CA GLN A 113 2.48 -8.66 10.49
C GLN A 113 2.46 -7.62 9.36
N GLY A 114 1.95 -7.99 8.18
CA GLY A 114 1.77 -7.07 7.06
C GLY A 114 0.71 -5.99 7.33
N VAL A 115 -0.35 -6.35 8.07
CA VAL A 115 -1.37 -5.39 8.52
C VAL A 115 -0.75 -4.37 9.49
N ILE A 116 -0.01 -4.82 10.50
CA ILE A 116 0.69 -3.94 11.46
C ILE A 116 1.67 -3.03 10.73
N PHE A 117 2.46 -3.57 9.79
CA PHE A 117 3.36 -2.79 8.94
C PHE A 117 2.62 -1.70 8.14
N SER A 118 1.43 -2.01 7.60
CA SER A 118 0.61 -1.04 6.87
C SER A 118 0.12 0.11 7.74
N TYR A 119 -0.08 -0.13 9.04
CA TYR A 119 -0.46 0.91 10.01
C TYR A 119 0.74 1.70 10.57
N ALA A 120 1.98 1.31 10.29
CA ALA A 120 3.16 2.04 10.77
C ALA A 120 3.19 3.51 10.26
N ALA A 121 2.55 3.80 9.12
CA ALA A 121 2.43 5.15 8.59
C ALA A 121 1.56 6.09 9.46
N LEU A 122 0.68 5.56 10.33
CA LEU A 122 -0.07 6.39 11.28
C LEU A 122 0.83 7.08 12.31
N GLU A 123 1.97 6.46 12.65
CA GLU A 123 2.95 7.03 13.58
C GLU A 123 3.48 8.37 13.05
N LEU A 124 3.72 8.46 11.74
CA LEU A 124 4.22 9.68 11.08
C LEU A 124 3.22 10.84 11.20
N VAL A 125 1.93 10.56 11.00
CA VAL A 125 0.86 11.57 11.14
C VAL A 125 0.77 12.04 12.60
N GLY A 126 0.89 11.12 13.56
CA GLY A 126 0.90 11.45 14.98
C GLY A 126 2.08 12.34 15.40
N VAL A 127 3.30 12.02 14.93
CA VAL A 127 4.50 12.82 15.22
C VAL A 127 4.42 14.19 14.54
N ALA A 128 4.07 14.24 13.26
CA ALA A 128 3.93 15.49 12.53
C ALA A 128 2.88 16.41 13.18
N ALA A 129 1.76 15.85 13.65
CA ALA A 129 0.74 16.60 14.36
C ALA A 129 1.25 17.14 15.71
N GLY A 130 2.06 16.38 16.45
CA GLY A 130 2.68 16.81 17.70
C GLY A 130 3.73 17.92 17.53
N GLU A 131 4.37 18.00 16.37
CA GLU A 131 5.36 19.03 16.01
C GLU A 131 4.74 20.28 15.35
N THR A 132 3.42 20.32 15.14
CA THR A 132 2.74 21.52 14.63
C THR A 132 2.68 22.65 15.67
N ALA A 133 2.63 23.89 15.19
CA ALA A 133 2.64 25.08 16.05
C ALA A 133 1.44 25.19 17.00
N GLU A 134 0.31 24.51 16.72
CA GLU A 134 -0.88 24.45 17.58
C GLU A 134 -1.49 23.03 17.62
N PRO A 135 -0.88 22.06 18.34
CA PRO A 135 -1.29 20.65 18.33
C PRO A 135 -2.75 20.42 18.74
N HIS A 136 -3.26 21.24 19.66
CA HIS A 136 -4.63 21.15 20.21
C HIS A 136 -5.74 21.59 19.23
N LYS A 137 -5.42 22.34 18.16
CA LYS A 137 -6.40 22.77 17.14
C LYS A 137 -6.37 21.91 15.88
N ILE A 138 -5.20 21.35 15.56
CA ILE A 138 -4.94 20.73 14.26
C ILE A 138 -5.24 19.22 14.28
N VAL A 139 -5.17 18.58 15.45
CA VAL A 139 -5.62 17.19 15.64
C VAL A 139 -7.14 17.19 15.85
N PRO A 140 -7.96 16.68 14.91
CA PRO A 140 -9.39 16.48 15.16
C PRO A 140 -9.55 15.32 16.16
N ARG A 141 -10.60 15.40 16.99
CA ARG A 141 -11.00 14.31 17.90
C ARG A 141 -11.33 13.01 17.17
#